data_AF-A0A936GEX0-F1
#
_entry.id   AF-A0A936GEX0-F1
#
_cell.length_a   1.000
_cell.length_b   1.000
_cell.length_c   1.000
_cell.angle_alpha   90.00
_cell.angle_beta   90.00
_cell.angle_gamma   90.00
#
_symmetry.space_group_name_H-M   'P 1'
#
loop_
_entity.id
_entity.type
_entity.pdbx_description
1 polymer ?
#
loop_
_entity_poly.entity_id
_entity_poly.type
_entity_poly.pdbx_seq_one_letter_code
_entity_poly.pdbx_strand_id
1 'polypeptide(L)'
;MGILDFFKRNRKSKTETVKTSKPSPEQTLFADTVLEIISPTVEQFGFVKHRTELETHFTTIIFRKNKQYIKVSGSTYPTDYPYSYNIVLGDGDSEDFTEWDWNSTVLWRLKNKIDPTVKAKEYEFPFGDKVKLSVLNANKELLKYADTFLRGNMTLFYETRSEQNKGREPYKILTPDRNGKYSTTDEQTSVVQKRKYS
;
A
#
# COMPACT_ATOMS: atom_id res chain seq x y z
N MET A 1 -33.41 -12.22 14.69
CA MET A 1 -32.01 -11.84 15.01
C MET A 1 -31.13 -12.35 13.89
N GLY A 2 -30.68 -11.46 13.02
CA GLY A 2 -29.94 -11.80 11.81
C GLY A 2 -28.65 -10.97 11.73
N ILE A 3 -27.65 -11.53 11.03
CA ILE A 3 -26.26 -11.06 10.90
C ILE A 3 -26.15 -9.65 10.22
N LEU A 4 -27.28 -9.05 9.83
CA LEU A 4 -27.36 -7.72 9.22
C LEU A 4 -27.45 -6.56 10.23
N ASP A 5 -27.49 -6.83 11.54
CA ASP A 5 -27.36 -5.78 12.56
C ASP A 5 -25.90 -5.36 12.84
N PHE A 6 -24.91 -6.00 12.20
CA PHE A 6 -23.49 -5.68 12.42
C PHE A 6 -23.03 -4.39 11.69
N PHE A 7 -23.75 -3.94 10.66
CA PHE A 7 -23.36 -2.77 9.85
C PHE A 7 -24.27 -1.53 9.99
N LYS A 8 -25.22 -1.52 10.93
CA LYS A 8 -26.09 -0.35 11.18
C LYS A 8 -26.29 -0.08 12.68
N ARG A 9 -25.22 0.22 13.40
CA ARG A 9 -25.26 1.07 14.62
C ARG A 9 -23.85 1.45 15.04
N ASN A 10 -23.42 2.67 14.68
CA ASN A 10 -22.76 3.61 15.60
C ASN A 10 -22.39 4.92 14.88
N ARG A 11 -23.39 5.79 14.72
CA ARG A 11 -23.17 7.23 14.91
C ARG A 11 -23.26 7.50 16.41
N LYS A 12 -22.12 7.52 17.11
CA LYS A 12 -21.80 8.40 18.25
C LYS A 12 -20.38 8.12 18.76
N SER A 13 -19.78 9.20 19.25
CA SER A 13 -18.38 9.46 19.61
C SER A 13 -17.73 8.55 20.67
N LYS A 14 -16.39 8.50 20.59
CA LYS A 14 -15.41 8.27 21.67
C LYS A 14 -15.65 7.08 22.60
N THR A 15 -15.00 5.97 22.24
CA THR A 15 -14.24 5.14 23.18
C THR A 15 -13.15 4.43 22.40
N GLU A 16 -11.90 4.71 22.77
CA GLU A 16 -10.69 4.05 22.29
C GLU A 16 -10.86 2.53 22.34
N THR A 17 -10.69 1.88 21.19
CA THR A 17 -10.33 0.47 21.16
C THR A 17 -8.81 0.44 21.16
N VAL A 18 -8.25 -0.01 22.28
CA VAL A 18 -6.81 -0.11 22.54
C VAL A 18 -6.16 -1.02 21.47
N LYS A 19 -5.53 -0.44 20.44
CA LYS A 19 -4.48 -1.12 19.69
C LYS A 19 -3.20 -0.98 20.50
N THR A 20 -2.82 -2.02 21.25
CA THR A 20 -1.47 -2.11 21.82
C THR A 20 -0.82 -3.41 21.41
N SER A 21 -0.69 -3.64 20.10
CA SER A 21 0.44 -4.43 19.62
C SER A 21 1.64 -3.48 19.63
N LYS A 22 2.53 -3.62 20.61
CA LYS A 22 3.76 -2.82 20.63
C LYS A 22 4.52 -3.11 19.32
N PRO A 23 4.91 -2.10 18.53
CA PRO A 23 5.67 -2.35 17.32
C PRO A 23 7.00 -3.01 17.69
N SER A 24 7.48 -3.90 16.82
CA SER A 24 8.79 -4.51 17.05
C SER A 24 9.89 -3.44 16.93
N PRO A 25 11.07 -3.67 17.55
CA PRO A 25 12.21 -2.78 17.39
C PRO A 25 12.60 -2.57 15.92
N GLU A 26 12.48 -3.61 15.10
CA GLU A 26 12.79 -3.59 13.68
C GLU A 26 11.82 -2.71 12.89
N GLN A 27 10.51 -2.83 13.15
CA GLN A 27 9.49 -1.98 12.52
C GLN A 27 9.65 -0.51 12.95
N THR A 28 9.97 -0.27 14.22
CA THR A 28 10.23 1.07 14.75
C THR A 28 11.45 1.70 14.07
N LEU A 29 12.58 0.99 14.04
CA LEU A 29 13.80 1.44 13.38
C LEU A 29 13.59 1.71 11.88
N PHE A 30 12.87 0.81 11.19
CA PHE A 30 12.52 0.99 9.79
C PHE A 30 11.68 2.25 9.56
N ALA A 31 10.63 2.44 10.36
CA ALA A 31 9.76 3.61 10.26
C ALA A 31 10.49 4.93 10.52
N ASP A 32 11.30 5.00 11.58
CA ASP A 32 12.10 6.18 11.89
C ASP A 32 13.06 6.53 10.76
N THR A 33 13.69 5.50 10.18
CA THR A 33 14.61 5.68 9.04
C THR A 33 13.89 6.15 7.77
N VAL A 34 12.68 5.64 7.50
CA VAL A 34 11.83 6.11 6.40
C VAL A 34 11.44 7.57 6.60
N LEU A 35 11.08 7.97 7.82
CA LEU A 35 10.75 9.35 8.14
C LEU A 35 11.98 10.27 8.02
N GLU A 36 13.18 9.82 8.39
CA GLU A 36 14.43 10.57 8.25
C GLU A 36 14.79 10.82 6.77
N ILE A 37 14.61 9.82 5.90
CA ILE A 37 15.16 9.85 4.53
C ILE A 37 14.11 10.17 3.46
N ILE A 38 12.96 9.51 3.50
CA ILE A 38 11.95 9.62 2.44
C ILE A 38 11.04 10.83 2.69
N SER A 39 10.67 11.13 3.94
CA SER A 39 9.78 12.27 4.27
C SER A 39 10.28 13.58 3.67
N PRO A 40 11.54 14.01 3.90
CA PRO A 40 12.01 15.29 3.35
C PRO A 40 12.06 15.29 1.82
N THR A 41 12.29 14.12 1.22
CA THR A 41 12.36 13.97 -0.24
C THR A 41 11.00 14.20 -0.87
N VAL A 42 9.94 13.55 -0.38
CA VAL A 42 8.60 13.69 -0.96
C VAL A 42 7.94 15.02 -0.59
N GLU A 43 8.30 15.59 0.57
CA GLU A 43 7.86 16.93 0.99
C GLU A 43 8.34 18.03 0.04
N GLN A 44 9.53 17.91 -0.55
CA GLN A 44 10.00 18.84 -1.59
C GLN A 44 9.11 18.87 -2.83
N PHE A 45 8.36 17.80 -3.10
CA PHE A 45 7.37 17.73 -4.18
C PHE A 45 5.96 18.15 -3.76
N GLY A 46 5.78 18.59 -2.51
CA GLY A 46 4.51 19.06 -1.95
C GLY A 46 3.64 17.95 -1.36
N PHE A 47 4.19 16.76 -1.11
CA PHE A 47 3.49 15.75 -0.31
C PHE A 47 3.59 16.08 1.18
N VAL A 48 2.52 15.82 1.92
CA VAL A 48 2.48 16.01 3.38
C VAL A 48 2.21 14.67 4.04
N LYS A 49 2.89 14.39 5.15
CA LYS A 49 2.63 13.20 5.96
C LYS A 49 1.17 13.15 6.40
N HIS A 50 0.50 12.06 6.05
CA HIS A 50 -0.92 11.83 6.34
C HIS A 50 -1.11 10.88 7.51
N ARG A 51 -0.41 9.73 7.49
CA ARG A 51 -0.59 8.65 8.47
C ARG A 51 0.74 7.94 8.71
N THR A 52 0.96 7.53 9.95
CA THR A 52 1.97 6.55 10.35
C THR A 52 1.29 5.54 11.25
N GLU A 53 1.38 4.27 10.90
CA GLU A 53 0.85 3.15 11.68
C GLU A 53 1.93 2.09 11.81
N LEU A 54 2.23 1.73 13.05
CA LEU A 54 3.22 0.73 13.41
C LEU A 54 2.53 -0.35 14.24
N GLU A 55 2.62 -1.58 13.76
CA GLU A 55 2.15 -2.77 14.45
C GLU A 55 3.32 -3.71 14.70
N THR A 56 3.09 -4.83 15.39
CA THR A 56 4.17 -5.79 15.70
C THR A 56 4.95 -6.24 14.46
N HIS A 57 4.27 -6.47 13.34
CA HIS A 57 4.88 -6.98 12.11
C HIS A 57 4.73 -6.06 10.90
N PHE A 58 4.10 -4.89 11.06
CA PHE A 58 3.74 -4.04 9.94
C PHE A 58 4.12 -2.59 10.18
N THR A 59 4.61 -1.93 9.13
CA THR A 59 4.77 -0.47 9.07
C THR A 59 3.98 0.05 7.88
N THR A 60 3.18 1.09 8.11
CA THR A 60 2.54 1.87 7.05
C THR A 60 2.79 3.35 7.29
N ILE A 61 3.39 4.03 6.30
CA ILE A 61 3.58 5.48 6.29
C ILE A 61 3.01 6.02 4.99
N ILE A 62 2.07 6.96 5.08
CA ILE A 62 1.37 7.54 3.93
C ILE A 62 1.65 9.03 3.87
N PHE A 63 2.03 9.50 2.68
CA PHE A 63 2.16 10.91 2.32
C PHE A 63 1.13 11.24 1.24
N ARG A 64 0.51 12.42 1.30
CA ARG A 64 -0.55 12.85 0.38
C ARG A 64 -0.26 14.21 -0.25
N LYS A 65 -0.65 14.36 -1.51
CA LYS A 65 -0.66 15.61 -2.28
C LYS A 65 -1.90 15.60 -3.17
N ASN A 66 -2.89 16.44 -2.86
CA ASN A 66 -4.20 16.38 -3.51
C ASN A 66 -4.78 14.95 -3.44
N LYS A 67 -5.07 14.34 -4.59
CA LYS A 67 -5.52 12.93 -4.70
C LYS A 67 -4.37 11.92 -4.78
N GLN A 68 -3.15 12.37 -4.99
CA GLN A 68 -1.97 11.51 -5.07
C GLN A 68 -1.53 11.10 -3.69
N TYR A 69 -1.02 9.88 -3.58
CA TYR A 69 -0.38 9.42 -2.35
C TYR A 69 0.84 8.54 -2.63
N ILE A 70 1.75 8.54 -1.65
CA ILE A 70 2.88 7.64 -1.57
C ILE A 70 2.73 6.88 -0.26
N LYS A 71 2.74 5.55 -0.33
CA LYS A 71 2.67 4.68 0.84
C LYS A 71 3.95 3.85 0.93
N VAL A 72 4.65 3.93 2.04
CA VAL A 72 5.70 2.98 2.40
C VAL A 72 5.08 1.90 3.27
N SER A 73 5.15 0.65 2.85
CA SER A 73 4.53 -0.50 3.50
C SER A 73 5.56 -1.59 3.73
N GLY A 74 5.82 -1.96 4.99
CA GLY A 74 6.73 -3.04 5.35
C GLY A 74 6.01 -4.17 6.09
N SER A 75 6.42 -5.42 5.84
CA SER A 75 5.94 -6.61 6.55
C SER A 75 7.12 -7.46 7.01
N THR A 76 7.11 -7.83 8.29
CA THR A 76 7.89 -8.93 8.87
C THR A 76 6.99 -10.02 9.43
N TYR A 77 5.78 -10.15 8.88
CA TYR A 77 4.83 -11.14 9.34
C TYR A 77 5.35 -12.55 9.00
N PRO A 78 5.37 -13.51 9.94
CA PRO A 78 6.06 -14.79 9.75
C PRO A 78 5.66 -15.59 8.50
N THR A 79 4.40 -15.48 8.06
CA THR A 79 3.92 -16.19 6.87
C THR A 79 4.22 -15.48 5.55
N ASP A 80 4.73 -14.25 5.60
CA ASP A 80 5.07 -13.43 4.43
C ASP A 80 6.55 -13.62 4.02
N TYR A 81 7.23 -14.66 4.50
CA TYR A 81 8.63 -14.88 4.19
C TYR A 81 8.86 -15.13 2.68
N PRO A 82 9.83 -14.46 2.02
CA PRO A 82 10.77 -13.50 2.58
C PRO A 82 10.14 -12.15 2.92
N TYR A 83 10.46 -11.63 4.11
CA TYR A 83 9.99 -10.33 4.57
C TYR A 83 10.35 -9.22 3.59
N SER A 84 9.40 -8.32 3.32
CA SER A 84 9.57 -7.29 2.30
C SER A 84 9.02 -5.93 2.71
N TYR A 85 9.42 -4.91 1.97
CA TYR A 85 8.73 -3.63 1.97
C TYR A 85 8.58 -3.10 0.54
N ASN A 86 7.62 -2.20 0.37
CA ASN A 86 7.30 -1.56 -0.89
C ASN A 86 7.12 -0.06 -0.72
N ILE A 87 7.47 0.69 -1.77
CA ILE A 87 6.98 2.04 -2.00
C ILE A 87 5.85 1.94 -3.02
N VAL A 88 4.66 2.36 -2.63
CA VAL A 88 3.42 2.31 -3.40
C VAL A 88 3.07 3.73 -3.82
N LEU A 89 2.74 3.92 -5.09
CA LEU A 89 2.26 5.17 -5.67
C LEU A 89 0.76 5.00 -5.96
N GLY A 90 -0.07 5.98 -5.64
CA GLY A 90 -1.50 5.89 -5.90
C GLY A 90 -2.17 7.23 -6.17
N ASP A 91 -3.39 7.15 -6.71
CA ASP A 91 -4.23 8.31 -7.01
C ASP A 91 -5.71 7.97 -6.71
N GLY A 92 -6.24 8.55 -5.64
CA GLY A 92 -7.55 8.24 -5.09
C GLY A 92 -7.51 8.08 -3.58
N ASP A 93 -8.46 7.31 -3.03
CA ASP A 93 -8.45 7.01 -1.61
C ASP A 93 -7.34 6.01 -1.26
N SER A 94 -6.58 6.30 -0.21
CA SER A 94 -5.51 5.47 0.34
C SER A 94 -5.92 4.75 1.63
N GLU A 95 -7.10 5.09 2.16
CA GLU A 95 -7.63 4.56 3.42
C GLU A 95 -8.67 3.46 3.18
N ASP A 96 -9.35 3.47 2.03
CA ASP A 96 -10.28 2.41 1.63
C ASP A 96 -9.55 1.25 0.93
N PHE A 97 -9.46 0.10 1.61
CA PHE A 97 -8.86 -1.12 1.06
C PHE A 97 -9.44 -1.54 -0.28
N THR A 98 -10.76 -1.39 -0.45
CA THR A 98 -11.43 -1.80 -1.68
C THR A 98 -11.09 -0.89 -2.85
N GLU A 99 -10.57 0.31 -2.59
CA GLU A 99 -10.16 1.26 -3.62
C GLU A 99 -8.64 1.27 -3.84
N TRP A 100 -7.85 1.43 -2.76
CA TRP A 100 -6.41 1.72 -2.85
C TRP A 100 -5.64 0.61 -3.56
N ASP A 101 -6.09 -0.64 -3.38
CA ASP A 101 -5.49 -1.79 -4.02
C ASP A 101 -5.67 -1.78 -5.55
N TRP A 102 -6.72 -1.15 -6.08
CA TRP A 102 -6.93 -0.98 -7.52
C TRP A 102 -6.34 0.33 -8.04
N ASN A 103 -6.34 1.39 -7.23
CA ASN A 103 -5.96 2.73 -7.66
C ASN A 103 -4.44 2.99 -7.59
N SER A 104 -3.63 1.99 -7.26
CA SER A 104 -2.20 2.12 -7.01
C SER A 104 -1.30 1.12 -7.74
N THR A 105 -0.01 1.41 -7.75
CA THR A 105 1.03 0.51 -8.23
C THR A 105 2.31 0.67 -7.40
N VAL A 106 3.14 -0.35 -7.37
CA VAL A 106 4.41 -0.38 -6.64
C VAL A 106 5.56 0.17 -7.49
N LEU A 107 6.50 0.89 -6.86
CA LEU A 107 7.62 1.56 -7.51
C LEU A 107 8.44 0.63 -8.41
N TRP A 108 8.65 -0.62 -7.98
CA TRP A 108 9.42 -1.58 -8.77
C TRP A 108 8.73 -1.96 -10.09
N ARG A 109 7.41 -1.79 -10.23
CA ARG A 109 6.72 -1.96 -11.52
C ARG A 109 7.02 -0.81 -12.48
N LEU A 110 7.07 0.43 -11.99
CA LEU A 110 7.54 1.57 -12.80
C LEU A 110 8.98 1.35 -13.25
N LYS A 111 9.84 0.89 -12.32
CA LYS A 111 11.23 0.53 -12.61
C LYS A 111 11.32 -0.52 -13.73
N ASN A 112 10.52 -1.59 -13.68
CA ASN A 112 10.49 -2.60 -14.75
C ASN A 112 9.95 -2.08 -16.08
N LYS A 113 9.04 -1.10 -16.05
CA LYS A 113 8.52 -0.48 -17.28
C LYS A 113 9.56 0.43 -17.94
N ILE A 114 10.30 1.20 -17.13
CA ILE A 114 11.35 2.11 -17.61
C ILE A 114 12.62 1.34 -18.01
N ASP A 115 13.02 0.34 -17.22
CA ASP A 115 14.21 -0.47 -17.44
C ASP A 115 13.85 -1.97 -17.32
N PRO A 116 13.36 -2.58 -18.41
CA PRO A 116 12.93 -3.98 -18.42
C PRO A 116 14.05 -4.99 -18.14
N THR A 117 15.32 -4.57 -18.26
CA THR A 117 16.47 -5.47 -18.08
C THR A 117 16.73 -5.81 -16.62
N VAL A 118 16.32 -4.93 -15.69
CA VAL A 118 16.65 -5.05 -14.26
C VAL A 118 15.78 -6.08 -13.53
N LYS A 119 14.59 -6.43 -14.04
CA LYS A 119 13.64 -7.38 -13.43
C LYS A 119 13.50 -7.19 -11.91
N ALA A 120 13.22 -5.97 -11.51
CA ALA A 120 13.00 -5.58 -10.12
C ALA A 120 11.78 -6.27 -9.50
N LYS A 121 11.87 -6.48 -8.19
CA LYS A 121 10.81 -6.98 -7.31
C LYS A 121 10.74 -6.10 -6.06
N GLU A 122 9.91 -6.50 -5.12
CA GLU A 122 9.82 -5.89 -3.77
C GLU A 122 11.19 -5.82 -3.10
N TYR A 123 11.38 -4.83 -2.23
CA TYR A 123 12.60 -4.73 -1.45
C TYR A 123 12.58 -5.75 -0.32
N GLU A 124 13.70 -6.42 -0.07
CA GLU A 124 13.84 -7.24 1.14
C GLU A 124 13.81 -6.36 2.38
N PHE A 125 13.06 -6.77 3.40
CA PHE A 125 12.95 -6.03 4.65
C PHE A 125 14.32 -6.01 5.34
N PRO A 126 14.89 -4.81 5.62
CA PRO A 126 16.23 -4.71 6.19
C PRO A 126 16.19 -4.83 7.72
N PHE A 127 17.30 -5.26 8.31
CA PHE A 127 17.47 -5.40 9.76
C PHE A 127 18.72 -4.66 10.22
N GLY A 128 18.67 -4.10 11.44
CA GLY A 128 19.81 -3.46 12.09
C GLY A 128 20.46 -2.34 11.27
N ASP A 129 21.77 -2.41 11.10
CA ASP A 129 22.59 -1.42 10.40
C ASP A 129 22.27 -1.30 8.89
N LYS A 130 21.68 -2.33 8.29
CA LYS A 130 21.31 -2.34 6.86
C LYS A 130 20.08 -1.48 6.55
N VAL A 131 19.29 -1.10 7.55
CA VAL A 131 18.04 -0.34 7.37
C VAL A 131 18.31 0.97 6.65
N LYS A 132 19.30 1.75 7.11
CA LYS A 132 19.65 3.04 6.52
C LYS A 132 20.07 2.92 5.05
N LEU A 133 20.94 1.96 4.72
CA LEU A 133 21.39 1.74 3.35
C LEU A 133 20.24 1.32 2.42
N SER A 134 19.37 0.42 2.89
CA SER A 134 18.21 -0.04 2.13
C SER A 134 17.25 1.11 1.81
N VAL A 135 16.88 1.92 2.82
CA VAL A 135 15.97 3.06 2.65
C VAL A 135 16.61 4.16 1.78
N LEU A 136 17.91 4.42 1.91
CA LEU A 136 18.63 5.35 1.02
C LEU A 136 18.56 4.90 -0.44
N ASN A 137 18.72 3.61 -0.71
CA ASN A 137 18.62 3.07 -2.06
C ASN A 137 17.20 3.18 -2.60
N ALA A 138 16.18 2.83 -1.80
CA ALA A 138 14.78 2.99 -2.19
C ALA A 138 14.42 4.45 -2.48
N ASN A 139 14.97 5.41 -1.71
CA ASN A 139 14.77 6.84 -1.95
C ASN A 139 15.41 7.30 -3.28
N LYS A 140 16.62 6.83 -3.59
CA LYS A 140 17.26 7.09 -4.90
C LYS A 140 16.44 6.52 -6.05
N GLU A 141 15.90 5.32 -5.87
CA GLU A 141 15.02 4.70 -6.87
C GLU A 141 13.69 5.44 -7.01
N LEU A 142 13.12 5.94 -5.92
CA LEU A 142 11.91 6.77 -5.95
C LEU A 142 12.14 8.02 -6.80
N LEU A 143 13.24 8.74 -6.56
CA LEU A 143 13.62 9.91 -7.36
C LEU A 143 13.91 9.56 -8.82
N LYS A 144 14.52 8.40 -9.10
CA LYS A 144 14.86 8.01 -10.47
C LYS A 144 13.64 7.56 -11.28
N TYR A 145 12.81 6.69 -10.72
CA TYR A 145 11.76 5.98 -11.47
C TYR A 145 10.37 6.59 -11.29
N ALA A 146 10.16 7.46 -10.31
CA ALA A 146 8.87 8.12 -10.08
C ALA A 146 8.92 9.66 -10.19
N ASP A 147 9.99 10.26 -10.74
CA ASP A 147 10.10 11.73 -10.90
C ASP A 147 8.88 12.34 -11.60
N THR A 148 8.39 11.71 -12.67
CA THR A 148 7.19 12.17 -13.39
C THR A 148 5.96 12.20 -12.49
N PHE A 149 5.72 11.12 -11.73
CA PHE A 149 4.62 11.03 -10.75
C PHE A 149 4.76 12.11 -9.67
N LEU A 150 5.95 12.28 -9.09
CA LEU A 150 6.22 13.28 -8.04
C LEU A 150 5.93 14.71 -8.51
N ARG A 151 6.26 15.01 -9.79
CA ARG A 151 5.98 16.29 -10.44
C ARG A 151 4.54 16.46 -10.91
N GLY A 152 3.71 15.42 -10.80
CA GLY A 152 2.29 15.46 -11.19
C GLY A 152 1.99 15.02 -12.62
N ASN A 153 2.98 14.55 -13.37
CA ASN A 153 2.74 13.88 -14.65
C ASN A 153 2.38 12.40 -14.39
N MET A 154 1.10 12.08 -14.55
CA MET A 154 0.52 10.78 -14.18
C MET A 154 0.51 9.75 -15.30
N THR A 155 0.97 10.09 -16.51
CA THR A 155 0.85 9.20 -17.69
C THR A 155 1.47 7.83 -17.45
N LEU A 156 2.76 7.79 -17.07
CA LEU A 156 3.47 6.53 -16.82
C LEU A 156 2.83 5.72 -15.69
N PHE A 157 2.36 6.42 -14.65
CA PHE A 157 1.69 5.79 -13.52
C PHE A 157 0.38 5.12 -13.95
N TYR A 158 -0.49 5.82 -14.67
CA TYR A 158 -1.78 5.27 -15.10
C TYR A 158 -1.59 4.11 -16.08
N GLU A 159 -0.65 4.20 -17.01
CA GLU A 159 -0.29 3.10 -17.91
C GLU A 159 0.17 1.86 -17.13
N THR A 160 1.11 2.04 -16.19
CA THR A 160 1.66 0.93 -15.39
C THR A 160 0.58 0.29 -14.52
N ARG A 161 -0.28 1.10 -13.89
CA ARG A 161 -1.41 0.63 -13.07
C ARG A 161 -2.43 -0.14 -13.91
N SER A 162 -2.81 0.40 -15.07
CA SER A 162 -3.74 -0.27 -15.99
C SER A 162 -3.20 -1.65 -16.40
N GLU A 163 -1.94 -1.73 -16.80
CA GLU A 163 -1.28 -3.00 -17.16
C GLU A 163 -1.24 -3.99 -15.99
N GLN A 164 -0.92 -3.54 -14.78
CA GLN A 164 -1.01 -4.35 -13.57
C GLN A 164 -2.41 -4.93 -13.38
N ASN A 165 -3.45 -4.13 -13.58
CA ASN A 165 -4.83 -4.52 -13.29
C ASN A 165 -5.47 -5.41 -14.37
N LYS A 166 -5.00 -5.37 -15.63
CA LYS A 166 -5.51 -6.21 -16.73
C LYS A 166 -5.54 -7.70 -16.37
N GLY A 167 -4.49 -8.19 -15.70
CA GLY A 167 -4.37 -9.60 -15.31
C GLY A 167 -5.04 -9.97 -13.98
N ARG A 168 -5.56 -9.01 -13.22
CA ARG A 168 -6.15 -9.25 -11.90
C ARG A 168 -7.62 -9.60 -12.00
N GLU A 169 -8.08 -10.58 -11.24
CA GLU A 169 -9.52 -10.82 -11.08
C GLU A 169 -10.09 -9.97 -9.94
N PRO A 170 -11.38 -9.58 -10.02
CA PRO A 170 -12.10 -9.10 -8.85
C PRO A 170 -12.00 -10.08 -7.68
N TYR A 171 -12.06 -9.54 -6.47
CA TYR A 171 -12.09 -10.35 -5.26
C TYR A 171 -13.28 -11.30 -5.27
N LYS A 172 -13.10 -12.48 -4.65
CA LYS A 172 -14.11 -13.52 -4.58
C LYS A 172 -14.68 -13.60 -3.18
N ILE A 173 -16.01 -13.69 -3.07
CA ILE A 173 -16.71 -13.99 -1.83
C ILE A 173 -17.17 -15.44 -1.88
N LEU A 174 -16.79 -16.21 -0.84
CA LEU A 174 -17.34 -17.53 -0.59
C LEU A 174 -18.56 -17.39 0.34
N THR A 175 -19.72 -17.83 -0.13
CA THR A 175 -20.97 -17.80 0.65
C THR A 175 -21.55 -19.21 0.73
N PRO A 176 -21.80 -19.76 1.94
CA PRO A 176 -22.49 -21.03 2.09
C PRO A 176 -23.98 -20.88 1.77
N ASP A 177 -24.55 -21.86 1.07
CA ASP A 177 -25.99 -22.01 0.91
C ASP A 177 -26.62 -22.62 2.17
N ARG A 178 -27.95 -22.79 2.14
CA ARG A 178 -28.73 -23.37 3.26
C ARG A 178 -28.33 -24.80 3.62
N ASN A 179 -27.67 -25.51 2.72
CA ASN A 179 -27.20 -26.88 2.89
C ASN A 179 -25.70 -26.95 3.25
N GLY A 180 -25.05 -25.79 3.48
CA GLY A 180 -23.63 -25.70 3.79
C GLY A 180 -22.71 -25.85 2.58
N LYS A 181 -23.24 -25.88 1.36
CA LYS A 181 -22.44 -25.90 0.13
C LYS A 181 -22.02 -24.48 -0.24
N TYR A 182 -20.74 -24.27 -0.51
CA TYR A 182 -20.22 -22.95 -0.84
C TYR A 182 -20.43 -22.61 -2.32
N SER A 183 -20.80 -21.35 -2.57
CA SER A 183 -20.77 -20.71 -3.88
C SER A 183 -19.77 -19.56 -3.87
N THR A 184 -19.11 -19.34 -5.01
CA THR A 184 -18.13 -18.28 -5.18
C THR A 184 -18.70 -17.23 -6.13
N THR A 185 -18.73 -15.98 -5.70
CA THR A 185 -19.19 -14.85 -6.52
C THR A 185 -18.17 -13.72 -6.48
N ASP A 186 -18.18 -12.85 -7.49
CA ASP A 186 -17.34 -11.65 -7.47
C ASP A 186 -17.87 -10.65 -6.44
N GLU A 187 -16.95 -10.04 -5.68
CA GLU A 187 -17.25 -8.92 -4.82
C GLU A 187 -17.52 -7.67 -5.67
N GLN A 188 -18.72 -7.11 -5.54
CA GLN A 188 -19.24 -6.12 -6.47
C GLN A 188 -18.42 -4.81 -6.45
N THR A 189 -17.87 -4.41 -5.30
CA THR A 189 -17.03 -3.21 -5.20
C THR A 189 -15.75 -3.40 -6.02
N SER A 190 -15.10 -4.55 -5.89
CA SER A 190 -13.92 -4.95 -6.64
C SER A 190 -14.16 -4.97 -8.16
N VAL A 191 -15.34 -5.43 -8.61
CA VAL A 191 -15.74 -5.38 -10.02
C VAL A 191 -15.81 -3.93 -10.53
N VAL A 192 -16.42 -3.04 -9.75
CA VAL A 192 -16.53 -1.61 -10.11
C VAL A 192 -15.15 -0.95 -10.14
N GLN A 193 -14.30 -1.22 -9.14
CA GLN A 193 -12.97 -0.63 -9.03
C GLN A 193 -12.04 -1.14 -10.12
N LYS A 194 -12.10 -2.44 -10.46
CA LYS A 194 -11.40 -2.98 -11.63
C LYS A 194 -11.76 -2.22 -12.89
N ARG A 195 -13.05 -2.01 -13.18
CA ARG A 195 -13.49 -1.26 -14.37
C ARG A 195 -13.02 0.20 -14.37
N LYS A 196 -12.91 0.82 -13.20
CA LYS A 196 -12.47 2.20 -13.04
C LYS A 196 -10.97 2.39 -13.24
N TYR A 197 -10.16 1.40 -12.84
CA TYR A 197 -8.70 1.53 -12.73
C TYR A 197 -7.88 0.59 -13.64
N SER A 198 -8.54 -0.22 -14.47
CA SER A 198 -7.95 -1.00 -15.57
C SER A 198 -8.04 -0.24 -16.87
#